data_AF-A0A914ZPM9-F1
#
_entry.id   AF-A0A914ZPM9-F1
#
_cell.length_a   1.000
_cell.length_b   1.000
_cell.length_c   1.000
_cell.angle_alpha   90.00
_cell.angle_beta   90.00
_cell.angle_gamma   90.00
#
_symmetry.space_group_name_H-M   'P 1'
#
loop_
_entity.id
_entity.type
_entity.pdbx_description
1 polymer ?
#
loop_
_entity_poly.entity_id
_entity_poly.type
_entity_poly.pdbx_seq_one_letter_code
_entity_poly.pdbx_strand_id
1 'polypeptide(L)'
;EDHRTMNGEDYRALVFNSARDGNLRRLNIFLEDRSPDWLFGCLTAAPSRTPPIVIAARNGHLGVVRYLLTKGADVSVRGTVAFDGEVIPGAPALWAAAAAGHL
;
A
#
# COMPACT_ATOMS: atom_id res chain seq x y z
N GLU A 1 -26.95 -17.91 0.39
CA GLU A 1 -25.60 -17.92 -0.18
C GLU A 1 -25.27 -16.48 -0.59
N ASP A 2 -24.49 -15.76 0.23
CA ASP A 2 -24.15 -14.35 -0.03
C ASP A 2 -22.79 -14.33 -0.75
N HIS A 3 -22.80 -14.54 -2.05
CA HIS A 3 -21.66 -14.20 -2.91
C HIS A 3 -21.58 -12.68 -3.04
N ARG A 4 -21.26 -11.99 -1.93
CA ARG A 4 -20.65 -10.67 -2.01
C ARG A 4 -19.35 -10.87 -2.77
N THR A 5 -19.36 -10.52 -4.04
CA THR A 5 -18.16 -10.19 -4.80
C THR A 5 -17.41 -9.16 -3.96
N MET A 6 -16.42 -9.64 -3.21
CA MET A 6 -15.63 -8.84 -2.29
C MET A 6 -14.87 -7.82 -3.14
N ASN A 7 -15.31 -6.56 -3.15
CA ASN A 7 -14.63 -5.53 -3.93
C ASN A 7 -13.26 -5.23 -3.29
N GLY A 8 -12.22 -5.14 -4.12
CA GLY A 8 -10.87 -4.81 -3.64
C GLY A 8 -10.81 -3.47 -2.90
N GLU A 9 -11.72 -2.54 -3.22
CA GLU A 9 -11.90 -1.25 -2.56
C GLU A 9 -12.19 -1.37 -1.05
N ASP A 10 -13.01 -2.33 -0.63
CA ASP A 10 -13.38 -2.51 0.78
C ASP A 10 -12.19 -2.97 1.63
N TYR A 11 -11.30 -3.75 1.01
CA TYR A 11 -10.11 -4.27 1.65
C TYR A 11 -8.94 -3.27 1.65
N ARG A 12 -9.06 -2.14 0.94
CA ARG A 12 -7.99 -1.11 0.91
C ARG A 12 -7.59 -0.62 2.28
N ALA A 13 -8.56 -0.32 3.15
CA ALA A 13 -8.27 0.16 4.50
C ALA A 13 -7.52 -0.90 5.32
N LEU A 14 -7.88 -2.18 5.13
CA LEU A 14 -7.22 -3.29 5.81
C LEU A 14 -5.82 -3.54 5.26
N VAL A 15 -5.63 -3.50 3.95
CA VAL A 15 -4.30 -3.61 3.29
C VAL A 15 -3.43 -2.43 3.71
N PHE A 16 -3.97 -1.21 3.73
CA PHE A 16 -3.27 -0.01 4.17
C PHE A 16 -2.81 -0.11 5.63
N ASN A 17 -3.71 -0.46 6.56
CA ASN A 17 -3.35 -0.61 7.97
C ASN A 17 -2.32 -1.72 8.18
N SER A 18 -2.50 -2.86 7.50
CA SER A 18 -1.54 -3.96 7.58
C SER A 18 -0.17 -3.57 7.03
N ALA A 19 -0.13 -2.77 5.95
CA ALA A 19 1.09 -2.27 5.36
C ALA A 19 1.79 -1.21 6.22
N ARG A 20 1.00 -0.32 6.83
CA ARG A 20 1.47 0.68 7.79
C ARG A 20 2.07 0.04 9.04
N ASP A 21 1.47 -1.03 9.55
CA ASP A 21 1.89 -1.68 10.78
C ASP A 21 2.92 -2.81 10.53
N GLY A 22 3.33 -3.04 9.27
CA GLY A 22 4.34 -4.04 8.92
C GLY A 22 3.84 -5.49 8.99
N ASN A 23 2.53 -5.73 9.03
CA ASN A 23 1.94 -7.04 9.25
C ASN A 23 1.90 -7.88 7.95
N LEU A 24 3.06 -8.42 7.59
CA LEU A 24 3.25 -9.24 6.40
C LEU A 24 2.37 -10.51 6.40
N ARG A 25 2.22 -11.19 7.55
CA ARG A 25 1.37 -12.39 7.64
C ARG A 25 -0.07 -12.09 7.24
N ARG A 26 -0.61 -10.98 7.74
CA ARG A 26 -1.97 -10.54 7.44
C ARG A 26 -2.10 -10.24 5.94
N LEU A 27 -1.17 -9.47 5.38
CA LEU A 27 -1.13 -9.21 3.94
C LEU A 27 -1.02 -10.50 3.11
N ASN A 28 -0.30 -11.51 3.60
CA ASN A 28 -0.21 -12.78 2.90
C ASN A 28 -1.60 -13.42 2.76
N ILE A 29 -2.27 -13.63 3.88
CA ILE A 29 -3.61 -14.24 3.93
C ILE A 29 -4.63 -13.51 3.03
N PHE A 30 -4.58 -12.18 2.97
CA PHE A 30 -5.57 -11.40 2.22
C PHE A 30 -5.24 -11.26 0.72
N LEU A 31 -3.96 -11.25 0.35
CA LEU A 31 -3.49 -11.02 -1.02
C LEU A 31 -3.04 -12.31 -1.74
N GLU A 32 -3.05 -13.45 -1.05
CA GLU A 32 -2.78 -14.77 -1.62
C GLU A 32 -3.95 -15.23 -2.50
N ASP A 33 -3.63 -15.81 -3.66
CA ASP A 33 -4.59 -16.28 -4.68
C ASP A 33 -5.69 -15.27 -5.08
N ARG A 34 -5.32 -14.00 -5.27
CA ARG A 34 -6.22 -12.96 -5.79
C ARG A 34 -5.95 -12.66 -7.25
N SER A 35 -6.99 -12.30 -7.99
CA SER A 35 -6.84 -11.90 -9.40
C SER A 35 -6.05 -10.58 -9.51
N PRO A 36 -5.31 -10.37 -10.62
CA PRO A 36 -4.54 -9.15 -10.83
C PRO A 36 -5.40 -7.88 -10.78
N ASP A 37 -6.61 -7.91 -11.34
CA ASP A 37 -7.54 -6.78 -11.30
C ASP A 37 -8.00 -6.44 -9.87
N TRP A 38 -8.20 -7.47 -9.05
CA TRP A 38 -8.58 -7.29 -7.66
C TRP A 38 -7.43 -6.70 -6.83
N LEU A 39 -6.20 -7.18 -7.08
CA LEU A 39 -4.99 -6.63 -6.50
C LEU A 39 -4.80 -5.17 -6.92
N PHE A 40 -5.04 -4.84 -8.19
CA PHE A 40 -4.93 -3.48 -8.69
C PHE A 40 -5.86 -2.53 -7.91
N GLY A 41 -7.12 -2.89 -7.70
CA GLY A 41 -8.08 -2.07 -6.93
C GLY A 41 -7.66 -1.82 -5.47
N CYS A 42 -7.04 -2.82 -4.81
CA CYS A 42 -6.61 -2.63 -3.41
C CYS A 42 -5.22 -1.97 -3.25
N LEU A 43 -4.35 -2.10 -4.25
CA LEU A 43 -2.97 -1.59 -4.25
C LEU A 43 -2.86 -0.16 -4.80
N THR A 44 -3.64 0.21 -5.81
CA THR A 44 -3.58 1.55 -6.44
C THR A 44 -4.50 2.54 -5.75
N ALA A 45 -3.98 3.64 -5.23
CA ALA A 45 -4.80 4.62 -4.55
C ALA A 45 -5.34 5.70 -5.48
N ALA A 46 -6.57 6.14 -5.21
CA ALA A 46 -7.04 7.44 -5.69
C ALA A 46 -6.00 8.53 -5.34
N PRO A 47 -5.84 9.57 -6.17
CA PRO A 47 -4.78 10.57 -6.01
C PRO A 47 -4.75 11.27 -4.63
N SER A 48 -5.89 11.31 -3.92
CA SER A 48 -6.00 11.85 -2.56
C SER A 48 -5.61 10.89 -1.44
N ARG A 49 -5.33 9.61 -1.74
CA ARG A 49 -5.01 8.57 -0.76
C ARG A 49 -3.61 8.04 -0.97
N THR A 50 -2.93 7.73 0.13
CA THR A 50 -1.59 7.13 0.11
C THR A 50 -1.70 5.64 -0.27
N PRO A 51 -0.98 5.16 -1.31
CA PRO A 51 -0.89 3.74 -1.61
C PRO A 51 -0.27 2.93 -0.46
N PRO A 52 -0.65 1.65 -0.28
CA PRO A 52 -0.09 0.79 0.77
C PRO A 52 1.43 0.64 0.71
N ILE A 53 2.00 0.64 -0.50
CA ILE A 53 3.46 0.58 -0.70
C ILE A 53 4.17 1.83 -0.17
N VAL A 54 3.57 3.01 -0.32
CA VAL A 54 4.15 4.29 0.13
C VAL A 54 4.20 4.34 1.65
N ILE A 55 3.13 3.93 2.34
CA ILE A 55 3.11 3.94 3.82
C ILE A 55 4.03 2.86 4.40
N ALA A 56 4.13 1.69 3.77
CA ALA A 56 5.07 0.66 4.19
C ALA A 56 6.53 1.12 4.03
N ALA A 57 6.85 1.81 2.93
CA ALA A 57 8.17 2.38 2.68
C ALA A 57 8.52 3.49 3.69
N ARG A 58 7.57 4.42 3.91
CA ARG A 58 7.70 5.47 4.94
C ARG A 58 7.98 4.89 6.32
N ASN A 59 7.32 3.79 6.68
CA ASN A 59 7.50 3.17 8.00
C ASN A 59 8.66 2.15 8.04
N GLY A 60 9.39 1.95 6.95
CA GLY A 60 10.60 1.10 6.93
C GLY A 60 10.31 -0.40 6.90
N HIS A 61 9.08 -0.77 6.54
CA HIS A 61 8.66 -2.16 6.46
C HIS A 61 9.09 -2.80 5.14
N LEU A 62 10.40 -2.95 4.96
CA LEU A 62 11.00 -3.43 3.72
C LEU A 62 10.48 -4.82 3.28
N GLY A 63 10.17 -5.70 4.23
CA GLY A 63 9.54 -7.00 3.95
C GLY A 63 8.15 -6.88 3.32
N VAL A 64 7.35 -5.91 3.80
CA VAL A 64 6.04 -5.59 3.23
C VAL A 64 6.19 -4.95 1.86
N VAL A 65 7.12 -4.00 1.70
CA VAL A 65 7.37 -3.34 0.40
C VAL A 65 7.71 -4.39 -0.66
N ARG A 66 8.63 -5.31 -0.35
CA ARG A 66 8.96 -6.44 -1.25
C ARG A 66 7.75 -7.28 -1.58
N TYR A 67 6.94 -7.64 -0.58
CA TYR A 67 5.75 -8.45 -0.81
C TYR A 67 4.72 -7.76 -1.72
N LEU A 68 4.44 -6.47 -1.50
CA LEU A 68 3.53 -5.72 -2.36
C LEU A 68 4.05 -5.63 -3.80
N LEU A 69 5.37 -5.45 -3.99
CA LEU A 69 6.00 -5.48 -5.32
C LEU A 69 5.82 -6.85 -6.00
N THR A 70 5.97 -7.96 -5.27
CA THR A 70 5.72 -9.30 -5.83
C THR A 70 4.27 -9.52 -6.26
N LYS A 71 3.33 -8.74 -5.69
CA LYS A 71 1.90 -8.77 -6.04
C LYS A 71 1.53 -7.80 -7.18
N GLY A 72 2.51 -7.16 -7.81
CA GLY A 72 2.27 -6.22 -8.90
C GLY A 72 1.87 -4.82 -8.43
N ALA A 73 2.19 -4.46 -7.18
CA ALA A 73 2.10 -3.07 -6.77
C ALA A 73 3.07 -2.24 -7.63
N ASP A 74 2.54 -1.21 -8.28
CA ASP A 74 3.37 -0.27 -9.01
C ASP A 74 4.30 0.46 -8.00
N VAL A 75 5.57 0.59 -8.36
CA VAL A 75 6.54 1.34 -7.56
C VAL A 75 6.57 2.82 -7.95
N SER A 76 6.08 3.12 -9.15
CA SER A 76 6.02 4.47 -9.70
C SER A 76 4.83 5.26 -9.18
N VAL A 77 3.90 4.62 -8.45
CA VAL A 77 2.76 5.32 -7.86
C VAL A 77 3.22 6.42 -6.92
N ARG A 78 2.62 7.58 -7.16
CA ARG A 78 2.79 8.79 -6.38
C ARG A 78 1.66 8.86 -5.38
N GLY A 79 2.00 8.87 -4.10
CA GLY A 79 1.05 8.98 -3.00
C GLY A 79 1.04 10.39 -2.44
N THR A 80 -0.07 10.77 -1.84
CA THR A 80 -0.09 11.93 -0.95
C THR A 80 0.52 11.51 0.40
N VAL A 81 1.56 12.18 0.87
CA VAL A 81 2.23 11.87 2.15
C VAL A 81 2.21 13.08 3.07
N ALA A 82 1.97 12.86 4.35
CA ALA A 82 2.10 13.91 5.37
C ALA A 82 3.52 13.90 5.92
N PHE A 83 4.22 15.03 5.78
CA PHE A 83 5.55 15.28 6.32
C PHE A 83 5.53 16.58 7.12
N ASP A 84 5.91 16.51 8.40
CA ASP A 84 5.97 17.65 9.32
C ASP A 84 4.67 18.50 9.43
N GLY A 85 3.51 17.84 9.32
CA GLY A 85 2.20 18.49 9.35
C GLY A 85 1.72 19.02 8.00
N GLU A 86 2.59 19.02 6.97
CA GLU A 86 2.21 19.38 5.60
C GLU A 86 1.88 18.14 4.76
N VAL A 87 0.79 18.23 4.00
CA VAL A 87 0.36 17.18 3.09
C VAL A 87 0.98 17.47 1.73
N ILE A 88 1.95 16.65 1.32
CA ILE A 88 2.61 16.75 0.02
C ILE A 88 1.91 15.79 -0.95
N PRO A 89 1.11 16.31 -1.91
CA PRO A 89 0.50 15.48 -2.92
C PRO A 89 1.56 15.00 -3.92
N GLY A 90 1.45 13.74 -4.36
CA GLY A 90 2.24 13.23 -5.47
C GLY A 90 3.68 12.81 -5.14
N ALA A 91 4.02 12.59 -3.87
CA ALA A 91 5.33 12.09 -3.48
C ALA A 91 5.50 10.61 -3.91
N PRO A 92 6.59 10.25 -4.64
CA PRO A 92 6.87 8.86 -4.97
C PRO A 92 7.27 8.06 -3.72
N ALA A 93 7.02 6.74 -3.72
CA ALA A 93 7.32 5.85 -2.60
C ALA A 93 8.78 5.97 -2.09
N LEU A 94 9.73 6.19 -3.01
CA LEU A 94 11.14 6.40 -2.68
C LEU A 94 11.40 7.70 -1.90
N TRP A 95 10.69 8.79 -2.24
CA TRP A 95 10.78 10.05 -1.51
C TRP A 95 10.31 9.87 -0.07
N ALA A 96 9.21 9.13 0.13
CA ALA A 96 8.68 8.84 1.46
C ALA A 96 9.63 8.00 2.34
N ALA A 97 10.35 7.04 1.75
CA ALA A 97 11.37 6.26 2.45
C ALA A 97 12.58 7.12 2.83
N ALA A 98 13.09 7.93 1.88
CA ALA A 98 14.22 8.82 2.10
C ALA A 98 13.91 9.91 3.13
N ALA A 99 12.73 10.54 3.05
CA ALA A 99 12.29 11.56 3.98
C ALA A 99 12.12 11.01 5.42
N ALA A 100 11.74 9.73 5.57
CA ALA A 100 11.64 9.08 6.86
C ALA A 100 13.00 8.64 7.45
N GLY A 101 14.11 8.80 6.73
CA GLY A 101 15.45 8.42 7.20
C GLY A 101 15.72 6.91 7.15
N HIS A 102 14.99 6.16 6.33
CA HIS A 102 15.20 4.72 6.15
C HIS A 102 16.09 4.48 4.91
N LEU A 103 17.39 4.31 5.15
CA LEU A 103 18.45 4.08 4.17
C LEU A 103 18.93 2.62 4.22
#